data_AF-A0A812J2N8-F1
#
_entry.id   AF-A0A812J2N8-F1
#
_cell.length_a   1.000
_cell.length_b   1.000
_cell.length_c   1.000
_cell.angle_alpha   90.00
_cell.angle_beta   90.00
_cell.angle_gamma   90.00
#
_symmetry.space_group_name_H-M   'P 1'
#
loop_
_entity.id
_entity.type
_entity.pdbx_description
1 polymer ?
#
loop_
_entity_poly.entity_id
_entity_poly.type
_entity_poly.pdbx_seq_one_letter_code
_entity_poly.pdbx_strand_id
1 'polypeptide(L)'
;MESFMHGLAGKRVVLAGCGGGCDVLGTSTIYQQIKDTARQVAFFSLSFTKDGLLSKTCQQVARKCWRVEPSNTAIAEDPEEQVYFPEARMAKATGIHIYTLSHYATIAQYTEGYRAALKLEFGDEACDVLILCDGGCDVLLTGAESGLATPVEDMSHLKAVLPLKISEKYVAALGANIDCGHGVIQAELDKRLADMERSGTMLGPNFF
;
A
#
# COMPACT_ATOMS: atom_id res chain seq x y z
N MET A 1 -14.89 9.69 -7.94
CA MET A 1 -13.80 8.78 -8.36
C MET A 1 -13.16 9.22 -9.67
N GLU A 2 -13.90 9.33 -10.80
CA GLU A 2 -13.31 9.75 -12.09
C GLU A 2 -12.56 11.10 -12.02
N SER A 3 -13.14 12.11 -11.36
CA SER A 3 -12.47 13.41 -11.18
C SER A 3 -11.17 13.31 -10.37
N PHE A 4 -11.10 12.39 -9.40
CA PHE A 4 -9.89 12.17 -8.60
C PHE A 4 -8.81 11.51 -9.47
N MET A 5 -9.18 10.45 -10.20
CA MET A 5 -8.27 9.74 -11.10
C MET A 5 -7.74 10.65 -12.22
N HIS A 6 -8.60 11.50 -12.79
CA HIS A 6 -8.18 12.50 -13.76
C HIS A 6 -7.16 13.49 -13.17
N GLY A 7 -7.30 13.83 -11.88
CA GLY A 7 -6.34 14.64 -11.15
C GLY A 7 -4.97 14.00 -10.93
N LEU A 8 -4.80 12.71 -11.25
CA LEU A 8 -3.51 12.01 -11.21
C LEU A 8 -2.75 12.06 -12.55
N ALA A 9 -3.37 12.56 -13.63
CA ALA A 9 -2.73 12.66 -14.93
C ALA A 9 -1.47 13.55 -14.88
N GLY A 10 -0.38 13.09 -15.50
CA GLY A 10 0.92 13.76 -15.52
C GLY A 10 1.69 13.76 -14.19
N LYS A 11 1.12 13.19 -13.12
CA LYS A 11 1.76 13.12 -11.79
C LYS A 11 2.63 11.88 -11.65
N ARG A 12 3.61 11.94 -10.74
CA ARG A 12 4.38 10.79 -10.24
C ARG A 12 3.71 10.28 -8.98
N VAL A 13 3.22 9.04 -9.06
CA VAL A 13 2.29 8.47 -8.09
C VAL A 13 2.94 7.27 -7.41
N VAL A 14 2.80 7.20 -6.10
CA VAL A 14 3.10 6.00 -5.30
C VAL A 14 1.80 5.31 -4.98
N LEU A 15 1.70 4.03 -5.32
CA LEU A 15 0.64 3.15 -4.85
C LEU A 15 1.24 2.13 -3.90
N ALA A 16 0.77 2.09 -2.66
CA ALA A 16 1.29 1.19 -1.64
C ALA A 16 0.18 0.36 -1.03
N GLY A 17 0.38 -0.95 -0.81
CA GLY A 17 -0.48 -1.70 0.10
C GLY A 17 -0.35 -1.13 1.52
N CYS A 18 -1.47 -0.75 2.13
CA CYS A 18 -1.49 -0.11 3.45
C CYS A 18 -1.17 -1.12 4.55
N GLY A 19 -1.89 -2.24 4.55
CA GLY A 19 -1.71 -3.31 5.48
C GLY A 19 -0.74 -4.38 4.97
N GLY A 20 -0.65 -5.43 5.76
CA GLY A 20 0.13 -6.60 5.44
C GLY A 20 -0.43 -7.40 4.27
N GLY A 21 0.46 -7.98 3.49
CA GLY A 21 0.10 -9.15 2.70
C GLY A 21 -0.48 -8.85 1.33
N CYS A 22 -1.78 -9.08 1.12
CA CYS A 22 -2.42 -9.00 -0.20
C CYS A 22 -2.91 -7.61 -0.59
N ASP A 23 -2.81 -6.61 0.30
CA ASP A 23 -3.22 -5.22 0.05
C ASP A 23 -2.54 -4.59 -1.15
N VAL A 24 -1.30 -5.02 -1.43
CA VAL A 24 -0.59 -4.66 -2.66
C VAL A 24 -1.43 -4.94 -3.92
N LEU A 25 -2.24 -6.00 -3.93
CA LEU A 25 -3.12 -6.33 -5.05
C LEU A 25 -4.22 -5.29 -5.24
N GLY A 26 -4.67 -4.63 -4.17
CA GLY A 26 -5.62 -3.52 -4.22
C GLY A 26 -5.12 -2.35 -5.04
N THR A 27 -3.80 -2.11 -5.04
CA THR A 27 -3.17 -1.05 -5.86
C THR A 27 -3.39 -1.26 -7.36
N SER A 28 -3.60 -2.51 -7.81
CA SER A 28 -3.81 -2.81 -9.23
C SER A 28 -5.08 -2.17 -9.79
N THR A 29 -6.15 -2.06 -8.98
CA THR A 29 -7.41 -1.42 -9.37
C THR A 29 -7.24 0.06 -9.70
N ILE A 30 -6.39 0.75 -8.93
CA ILE A 30 -6.06 2.16 -9.18
C ILE A 30 -5.11 2.26 -10.37
N TYR A 31 -4.08 1.42 -10.40
CA TYR A 31 -3.09 1.42 -11.47
C TYR A 31 -3.71 1.28 -12.87
N GLN A 32 -4.67 0.36 -13.05
CA GLN A 32 -5.32 0.17 -14.35
C GLN A 32 -6.03 1.44 -14.87
N GLN A 33 -6.45 2.34 -13.97
CA GLN A 33 -7.11 3.60 -14.33
C GLN A 33 -6.13 4.72 -14.69
N ILE A 34 -4.89 4.66 -14.20
CA ILE A 34 -3.91 5.75 -14.33
C ILE A 34 -2.67 5.40 -15.15
N LYS A 35 -2.45 4.12 -15.49
CA LYS A 35 -1.22 3.65 -16.15
C LYS A 35 -0.85 4.40 -17.44
N ASP A 36 -1.85 4.87 -18.18
CA ASP A 36 -1.65 5.55 -19.48
C ASP A 36 -1.64 7.09 -19.34
N THR A 37 -1.98 7.62 -18.17
CA THR A 37 -2.14 9.08 -17.96
C THR A 37 -1.19 9.64 -16.91
N ALA A 38 -0.81 8.87 -15.89
CA ALA A 38 0.22 9.25 -14.92
C ALA A 38 1.60 9.34 -15.61
N ARG A 39 2.47 10.21 -15.11
CA ARG A 39 3.84 10.34 -15.62
C ARG A 39 4.70 9.13 -15.26
N GLN A 40 4.56 8.64 -14.04
CA GLN A 40 5.26 7.47 -13.52
C GLN A 40 4.52 6.92 -12.31
N VAL A 41 4.54 5.60 -12.12
CA VAL A 41 3.90 4.93 -10.98
C VAL A 41 4.89 4.01 -10.29
N ALA A 42 5.03 4.15 -8.98
CA ALA A 42 5.87 3.31 -8.12
C ALA A 42 5.00 2.46 -7.19
N PHE A 43 5.37 1.19 -7.02
CA PHE A 43 4.62 0.25 -6.19
C PHE A 43 5.34 -0.09 -4.90
N PHE A 44 4.59 -0.09 -3.80
CA PHE A 44 5.08 -0.45 -2.47
C PHE A 44 4.16 -1.46 -1.80
N SER A 45 4.71 -2.24 -0.88
CA SER A 45 3.94 -3.20 -0.06
C SER A 45 4.54 -3.28 1.33
N LEU A 46 3.69 -3.33 2.36
CA LEU A 46 4.08 -3.85 3.67
C LEU A 46 4.06 -5.38 3.60
N SER A 47 5.24 -5.98 3.56
CA SER A 47 5.42 -7.38 3.20
C SER A 47 5.47 -8.30 4.41
N PHE A 48 4.63 -9.33 4.36
CA PHE A 48 4.64 -10.44 5.32
C PHE A 48 5.57 -11.57 4.87
N THR A 49 6.15 -11.47 3.68
CA THR A 49 7.17 -12.40 3.20
C THR A 49 8.40 -12.35 4.11
N LYS A 50 8.89 -13.53 4.49
CA LYS A 50 10.03 -13.66 5.40
C LYS A 50 11.27 -12.97 4.83
N ASP A 51 11.97 -12.17 5.65
CA ASP A 51 13.23 -11.51 5.30
C ASP A 51 14.29 -12.47 4.74
N GLY A 52 14.34 -13.70 5.25
CA GLY A 52 15.27 -14.72 4.77
C GLY A 52 15.01 -15.14 3.32
N LEU A 53 13.77 -15.01 2.85
CA LEU A 53 13.43 -15.21 1.44
C LEU A 53 13.70 -13.94 0.63
N LEU A 54 13.27 -12.76 1.12
CA LEU A 54 13.52 -11.48 0.45
C LEU A 54 15.01 -11.25 0.21
N SER A 55 15.86 -11.52 1.21
CA SER A 55 17.31 -11.35 1.09
C SER A 55 18.01 -12.30 0.12
N LYS A 56 17.40 -13.46 -0.17
CA LYS A 56 17.94 -14.43 -1.15
C LYS A 56 17.51 -14.14 -2.59
N THR A 57 16.41 -13.41 -2.77
CA THR A 57 15.70 -13.34 -4.07
C THR A 57 15.58 -11.92 -4.61
N CYS A 58 15.66 -10.93 -3.74
CA CYS A 58 15.37 -9.54 -4.06
C CYS A 58 16.60 -8.66 -3.82
N GLN A 59 16.66 -7.55 -4.54
CA GLN A 59 17.71 -6.56 -4.33
C GLN A 59 17.39 -5.75 -3.07
N GLN A 60 18.27 -5.78 -2.06
CA GLN A 60 18.09 -4.93 -0.90
C GLN A 60 18.39 -3.46 -1.27
N VAL A 61 17.44 -2.56 -1.01
CA VAL A 61 17.58 -1.12 -1.32
C VAL A 61 17.75 -0.25 -0.07
N ALA A 62 17.27 -0.74 1.08
CA ALA A 62 17.55 -0.17 2.39
C ALA A 62 17.43 -1.26 3.48
N ARG A 63 17.71 -0.91 4.73
CA ARG A 63 17.47 -1.84 5.85
C ARG A 63 15.98 -2.18 5.91
N LYS A 64 15.67 -3.48 5.85
CA LYS A 64 14.30 -4.01 5.82
C LYS A 64 13.45 -3.56 4.61
N CYS A 65 14.10 -3.11 3.53
CA CYS A 65 13.45 -2.74 2.28
C CYS A 65 14.13 -3.41 1.08
N TRP A 66 13.36 -4.07 0.24
CA TRP A 66 13.84 -4.78 -0.95
C TRP A 66 13.05 -4.40 -2.20
N ARG A 67 13.67 -4.53 -3.36
CA ARG A 67 13.05 -4.39 -4.67
C ARG A 67 12.86 -5.79 -5.26
N VAL A 68 11.60 -6.13 -5.50
CA VAL A 68 11.16 -7.37 -6.13
C VAL A 68 11.07 -7.13 -7.63
N GLU A 69 11.94 -7.79 -8.40
CA GLU A 69 11.90 -7.70 -9.87
C GLU A 69 10.90 -8.70 -10.45
N PRO A 70 10.21 -8.37 -11.56
CA PRO A 70 9.30 -9.30 -12.25
C PRO A 70 9.95 -10.62 -12.68
N SER A 71 11.27 -10.62 -12.90
CA SER A 71 12.06 -11.80 -13.28
C SER A 71 12.42 -12.72 -12.11
N ASN A 72 12.30 -12.24 -10.87
CA ASN A 72 12.85 -12.93 -9.69
C ASN A 72 11.78 -13.73 -8.92
N THR A 73 10.73 -14.18 -9.62
CA THR A 73 9.51 -14.73 -9.00
C THR A 73 9.45 -16.26 -8.98
N ALA A 74 10.49 -16.94 -9.45
CA ALA A 74 10.53 -18.40 -9.58
C ALA A 74 10.20 -19.15 -8.27
N ILE A 75 10.55 -18.58 -7.11
CA ILE A 75 10.26 -19.19 -5.79
C ILE A 75 8.80 -19.01 -5.37
N ALA A 76 8.10 -17.99 -5.88
CA ALA A 76 6.66 -17.83 -5.65
C ALA A 76 5.82 -18.85 -6.44
N GLU A 77 6.43 -19.61 -7.35
CA GLU A 77 5.77 -20.54 -8.26
C GLU A 77 5.95 -22.00 -7.89
N ASP A 78 6.78 -22.31 -6.90
CA ASP A 78 6.97 -23.68 -6.43
C ASP A 78 5.63 -24.19 -5.83
N PRO A 79 4.93 -25.13 -6.50
CA PRO A 79 3.65 -25.64 -6.04
C PRO A 79 3.78 -26.45 -4.76
N GLU A 80 4.98 -26.97 -4.47
CA GLU A 80 5.27 -27.74 -3.27
C GLU A 80 5.53 -26.84 -2.06
N GLU A 81 6.09 -25.64 -2.27
CA GLU A 81 6.44 -24.75 -1.15
C GLU A 81 5.32 -23.78 -0.70
N GLN A 82 4.23 -23.64 -1.46
CA GLN A 82 3.10 -22.72 -1.15
C GLN A 82 3.58 -21.35 -0.60
N VAL A 83 4.59 -20.76 -1.25
CA VAL A 83 5.30 -19.61 -0.67
C VAL A 83 4.42 -18.36 -0.66
N TYR A 84 4.21 -17.80 0.52
CA TYR A 84 3.54 -16.51 0.70
C TYR A 84 4.42 -15.37 0.17
N PHE A 85 4.10 -14.91 -1.04
CA PHE A 85 4.81 -13.84 -1.72
C PHE A 85 3.91 -13.13 -2.75
N PRO A 86 2.89 -12.39 -2.29
CA PRO A 86 1.93 -11.71 -3.17
C PRO A 86 2.60 -10.64 -4.05
N GLU A 87 3.66 -9.99 -3.56
CA GLU A 87 4.39 -8.96 -4.31
C GLU A 87 5.12 -9.54 -5.51
N ALA A 88 5.75 -10.71 -5.36
CA ALA A 88 6.35 -11.41 -6.50
C ALA A 88 5.31 -11.78 -7.55
N ARG A 89 4.14 -12.28 -7.11
CA ARG A 89 3.03 -12.62 -8.03
C ARG A 89 2.52 -11.38 -8.77
N MET A 90 2.35 -10.27 -8.06
CA MET A 90 1.94 -9.01 -8.66
C MET A 90 3.00 -8.46 -9.62
N ALA A 91 4.27 -8.44 -9.22
CA ALA A 91 5.36 -7.95 -10.05
C ALA A 91 5.47 -8.73 -11.37
N LYS A 92 5.30 -10.05 -11.32
CA LYS A 92 5.22 -10.90 -12.52
C LYS A 92 4.01 -10.55 -13.38
N ALA A 93 2.83 -10.45 -12.78
CA ALA A 93 1.58 -10.23 -13.50
C ALA A 93 1.53 -8.85 -14.18
N THR A 94 2.13 -7.83 -13.58
CA THR A 94 2.17 -6.46 -14.12
C THR A 94 3.40 -6.18 -14.96
N GLY A 95 4.48 -6.93 -14.79
CA GLY A 95 5.78 -6.64 -15.39
C GLY A 95 6.49 -5.44 -14.73
N ILE A 96 6.09 -5.05 -13.52
CA ILE A 96 6.59 -3.87 -12.81
C ILE A 96 7.22 -4.29 -11.48
N HIS A 97 8.36 -3.73 -11.13
CA HIS A 97 8.99 -4.01 -9.83
C HIS A 97 8.18 -3.43 -8.67
N ILE A 98 8.31 -4.06 -7.50
CA ILE A 98 7.62 -3.63 -6.27
C ILE A 98 8.65 -3.45 -5.16
N TYR A 99 8.53 -2.37 -4.40
CA TYR A 99 9.32 -2.17 -3.19
C TYR A 99 8.60 -2.78 -1.97
N THR A 100 9.24 -3.73 -1.30
CA THR A 100 8.70 -4.39 -0.11
C THR A 100 9.33 -3.81 1.14
N LEU A 101 8.51 -3.40 2.09
CA LEU A 101 8.87 -3.00 3.45
C LEU A 101 8.50 -4.16 4.39
N SER A 102 9.48 -4.82 5.02
CA SER A 102 9.21 -5.99 5.85
C SER A 102 8.38 -5.66 7.09
N HIS A 103 7.35 -6.45 7.41
CA HIS A 103 6.53 -6.25 8.62
C HIS A 103 7.33 -6.31 9.93
N TYR A 104 8.53 -6.89 9.91
CA TYR A 104 9.46 -6.89 11.05
C TYR A 104 10.26 -5.59 11.19
N ALA A 105 9.99 -4.58 10.36
CA ALA A 105 10.68 -3.32 10.40
C ALA A 105 10.03 -2.36 11.40
N THR A 106 10.84 -1.41 11.88
CA THR A 106 10.31 -0.28 12.65
C THR A 106 9.71 0.77 11.71
N ILE A 107 8.84 1.64 12.23
CA ILE A 107 8.28 2.79 11.50
C ILE A 107 9.39 3.67 10.90
N ALA A 108 10.52 3.82 11.60
CA ALA A 108 11.68 4.57 11.09
C ALA A 108 12.31 3.88 9.86
N GLN A 109 12.38 2.55 9.87
CA GLN A 109 12.86 1.77 8.72
C GLN A 109 11.89 1.80 7.55
N TYR A 110 10.57 1.82 7.79
CA TYR A 110 9.60 2.10 6.73
C TYR A 110 9.84 3.46 6.08
N THR A 111 10.01 4.50 6.90
CA THR A 111 10.29 5.85 6.41
C THR A 111 11.58 5.90 5.58
N GLU A 112 12.64 5.24 6.06
CA GLU A 112 13.92 5.14 5.35
C GLU A 112 13.78 4.36 4.03
N GLY A 113 13.05 3.25 4.04
CA GLY A 113 12.76 2.43 2.86
C GLY A 113 12.04 3.22 1.78
N TYR A 114 11.01 4.00 2.15
CA TYR A 114 10.35 4.93 1.23
C TYR A 114 11.33 5.95 0.65
N ARG A 115 12.14 6.61 1.49
CA ARG A 115 13.10 7.62 0.99
C ARG A 115 14.11 7.02 0.01
N ALA A 116 14.65 5.85 0.31
CA ALA A 116 15.60 5.15 -0.57
C ALA A 116 14.95 4.76 -1.89
N ALA A 117 13.76 4.14 -1.84
CA ALA A 117 13.05 3.70 -3.03
C ALA A 117 12.57 4.88 -3.90
N LEU A 118 12.05 5.95 -3.30
CA LEU A 118 11.67 7.17 -4.04
C LEU A 118 12.87 7.82 -4.73
N LYS A 119 14.04 7.82 -4.09
CA LYS A 119 15.27 8.33 -4.69
C LYS A 119 15.73 7.46 -5.87
N LEU A 120 15.56 6.13 -5.78
CA LEU A 120 15.86 5.22 -6.89
C LEU A 120 14.87 5.37 -8.05
N GLU A 121 13.60 5.54 -7.74
CA GLU A 121 12.52 5.56 -8.74
C GLU A 121 12.37 6.91 -9.45
N PHE A 122 12.46 8.01 -8.69
CA PHE A 122 12.16 9.35 -9.17
C PHE A 122 13.39 10.28 -9.19
N GLY A 123 14.56 9.81 -8.75
CA GLY A 123 15.78 10.63 -8.71
C GLY A 123 15.63 11.84 -7.78
N ASP A 124 15.95 13.03 -8.28
CA ASP A 124 15.77 14.29 -7.55
C ASP A 124 14.38 14.92 -7.74
N GLU A 125 13.53 14.33 -8.58
CA GLU A 125 12.20 14.84 -8.82
C GLU A 125 11.26 14.48 -7.63
N ALA A 126 10.37 15.37 -7.21
CA ALA A 126 9.50 15.15 -6.03
C ALA A 126 8.29 14.24 -6.31
N CYS A 127 8.01 13.21 -5.52
CA CYS A 127 6.75 12.46 -5.66
C CYS A 127 5.54 13.39 -5.39
N ASP A 128 4.55 13.35 -6.28
CA ASP A 128 3.40 14.26 -6.22
C ASP A 128 2.32 13.70 -5.30
N VAL A 129 2.02 12.41 -5.44
CA VAL A 129 0.90 11.74 -4.76
C VAL A 129 1.32 10.39 -4.19
N LEU A 130 0.90 10.09 -2.97
CA LEU A 130 0.98 8.75 -2.37
C LEU A 130 -0.42 8.27 -1.99
N ILE A 131 -0.76 7.05 -2.39
CA ILE A 131 -2.03 6.40 -2.05
C ILE A 131 -1.72 5.09 -1.34
N LEU A 132 -2.11 5.00 -0.06
CA LEU A 132 -2.13 3.74 0.68
C LEU A 132 -3.43 3.01 0.37
N CYS A 133 -3.36 1.76 -0.06
CA CYS A 133 -4.50 0.93 -0.43
C CYS A 133 -4.69 -0.16 0.62
N ASP A 134 -5.74 -0.07 1.41
CA ASP A 134 -6.18 -1.08 2.34
C ASP A 134 -7.19 -2.00 1.64
N GLY A 135 -6.98 -3.32 1.74
CA GLY A 135 -7.92 -4.32 1.23
C GLY A 135 -9.23 -4.34 2.01
N GLY A 136 -9.21 -3.95 3.28
CA GLY A 136 -10.32 -3.86 4.20
C GLY A 136 -10.74 -2.42 4.51
N CYS A 137 -10.91 -2.11 5.79
CA CYS A 137 -11.31 -0.80 6.29
C CYS A 137 -10.79 -0.43 7.68
N ASP A 138 -10.02 -1.29 8.35
CA ASP A 138 -9.50 -1.01 9.68
C ASP A 138 -8.51 0.16 9.71
N VAL A 139 -7.91 0.52 8.57
CA VAL A 139 -7.16 1.80 8.40
C VAL A 139 -8.01 3.04 8.72
N LEU A 140 -9.33 2.96 8.57
CA LEU A 140 -10.22 4.10 8.79
C LEU A 140 -10.61 4.27 10.25
N LEU A 141 -10.43 3.23 11.06
CA LEU A 141 -10.88 3.18 12.44
C LEU A 141 -9.96 3.98 13.37
N THR A 142 -10.53 4.46 14.47
CA THR A 142 -9.85 5.39 15.37
C THR A 142 -9.25 4.71 16.61
N GLY A 143 -9.65 3.46 16.86
CA GLY A 143 -9.35 2.74 18.09
C GLY A 143 -10.39 2.97 19.20
N ALA A 144 -11.42 3.79 18.94
CA ALA A 144 -12.55 3.99 19.85
C ALA A 144 -13.68 2.97 19.63
N GLU A 145 -13.63 2.25 18.51
CA GLU A 145 -14.54 1.19 18.13
C GLU A 145 -14.29 -0.06 18.99
N SER A 146 -15.36 -0.84 19.21
CA SER A 146 -15.31 -2.03 20.06
C SER A 146 -14.62 -3.21 19.37
N GLY A 147 -14.41 -3.14 18.05
CA GLY A 147 -13.66 -4.11 17.27
C GLY A 147 -12.96 -3.45 16.08
N LEU A 148 -11.69 -3.84 15.86
CA LEU A 148 -10.74 -3.10 15.02
C LEU A 148 -10.03 -3.94 13.96
N ALA A 149 -10.35 -5.23 13.84
CA ALA A 149 -9.55 -6.18 13.06
C ALA A 149 -8.04 -6.12 13.42
N THR A 150 -7.14 -5.86 12.46
CA THR A 150 -5.68 -5.89 12.62
C THR A 150 -5.03 -4.56 12.23
N PRO A 151 -5.29 -3.46 12.97
CA PRO A 151 -4.97 -2.11 12.51
C PRO A 151 -3.49 -1.74 12.67
N VAL A 152 -2.67 -2.61 13.28
CA VAL A 152 -1.32 -2.27 13.72
C VAL A 152 -0.42 -1.98 12.52
N GLU A 153 -0.53 -2.80 11.49
CA GLU A 153 0.18 -2.65 10.21
C GLU A 153 -0.19 -1.33 9.54
N ASP A 154 -1.49 -1.03 9.41
CA ASP A 154 -1.99 0.19 8.76
C ASP A 154 -1.56 1.45 9.49
N MET A 155 -1.70 1.48 10.81
CA MET A 155 -1.30 2.63 11.62
C MET A 155 0.22 2.83 11.58
N SER A 156 1.00 1.75 11.54
CA SER A 156 2.45 1.83 11.38
C SER A 156 2.83 2.41 10.03
N HIS A 157 2.12 2.02 8.97
CA HIS A 157 2.37 2.49 7.62
C HIS A 157 1.97 3.96 7.44
N LEU A 158 0.79 4.34 7.93
CA LEU A 158 0.34 5.74 8.01
C LEU A 158 1.38 6.60 8.71
N LYS A 159 1.86 6.16 9.88
CA LYS A 159 2.88 6.91 10.63
C LYS A 159 4.18 7.06 9.86
N ALA A 160 4.59 6.05 9.10
CA ALA A 160 5.83 6.06 8.33
C ALA A 160 5.79 7.00 7.12
N VAL A 161 4.63 7.22 6.51
CA VAL A 161 4.52 8.11 5.34
C VAL A 161 4.36 9.58 5.70
N LEU A 162 3.88 9.92 6.90
CA LEU A 162 3.73 11.31 7.36
C LEU A 162 4.97 12.20 7.15
N PRO A 163 6.21 11.80 7.52
CA PRO A 163 7.39 12.63 7.34
C PRO A 163 7.93 12.69 5.89
N LEU A 164 7.27 12.03 4.92
CA LEU A 164 7.66 12.10 3.51
C LEU A 164 7.22 13.43 2.90
N LYS A 165 8.12 14.05 2.12
CA LYS A 165 7.87 15.30 1.38
C LYS A 165 7.07 15.03 0.10
N ILE A 166 5.84 14.57 0.28
CA ILE A 166 4.86 14.27 -0.77
C ILE A 166 3.66 15.17 -0.51
N SER A 167 3.25 15.93 -1.52
CA SER A 167 2.25 16.99 -1.40
C SER A 167 0.87 16.43 -1.05
N GLU A 168 0.49 15.35 -1.72
CA GLU A 168 -0.83 14.73 -1.59
C GLU A 168 -0.66 13.30 -1.06
N LYS A 169 -1.39 12.96 0.01
CA LYS A 169 -1.38 11.63 0.62
C LYS A 169 -2.82 11.21 0.87
N TYR A 170 -3.19 10.03 0.39
CA TYR A 170 -4.55 9.51 0.47
C TYR A 170 -4.55 8.08 0.98
N VAL A 171 -5.70 7.67 1.51
CA VAL A 171 -5.99 6.28 1.85
C VAL A 171 -7.17 5.80 1.00
N ALA A 172 -7.05 4.60 0.46
CA ALA A 172 -8.11 3.93 -0.27
C ALA A 172 -8.47 2.63 0.45
N ALA A 173 -9.63 2.57 1.09
CA ALA A 173 -10.17 1.36 1.73
C ALA A 173 -11.09 0.66 0.74
N LEU A 174 -10.58 -0.36 0.04
CA LEU A 174 -11.20 -0.91 -1.16
C LEU A 174 -12.27 -1.96 -0.87
N GLY A 175 -12.19 -2.64 0.28
CA GLY A 175 -13.13 -3.65 0.73
C GLY A 175 -13.80 -3.24 2.03
N ALA A 176 -14.52 -2.12 2.00
CA ALA A 176 -15.00 -1.43 3.20
C ALA A 176 -15.75 -2.33 4.22
N ASN A 177 -16.44 -3.39 3.79
CA ASN A 177 -17.18 -4.30 4.67
C ASN A 177 -16.50 -5.65 4.94
N ILE A 178 -15.30 -5.89 4.38
CA ILE A 178 -14.59 -7.17 4.53
C ILE A 178 -14.24 -7.41 6.00
N ASP A 179 -13.79 -6.37 6.72
CA ASP A 179 -13.39 -6.52 8.12
C ASP A 179 -14.54 -6.65 9.10
N CYS A 180 -15.79 -6.45 8.64
CA CYS A 180 -16.94 -6.86 9.43
C CYS A 180 -17.00 -8.38 9.63
N GLY A 181 -16.39 -9.15 8.73
CA GLY A 181 -16.12 -10.58 8.93
C GLY A 181 -14.97 -10.89 9.90
N HIS A 182 -14.15 -9.88 10.25
CA HIS A 182 -12.96 -9.99 11.09
C HIS A 182 -13.07 -9.20 12.41
N GLY A 183 -14.29 -8.85 12.82
CA GLY A 183 -14.58 -8.28 14.13
C GLY A 183 -14.83 -6.78 14.15
N VAL A 184 -14.76 -6.08 13.00
CA VAL A 184 -15.25 -4.69 12.91
C VAL A 184 -16.77 -4.68 12.99
N ILE A 185 -17.33 -3.80 13.83
CA ILE A 185 -18.79 -3.70 13.96
C ILE A 185 -19.33 -2.79 12.87
N GLN A 186 -20.19 -3.31 11.98
CA GLN A 186 -20.76 -2.55 10.85
C GLN A 186 -21.35 -1.21 11.28
N ALA A 187 -22.09 -1.15 12.38
CA ALA A 187 -22.71 0.09 12.86
C ALA A 187 -21.67 1.16 13.29
N GLU A 188 -20.50 0.74 13.79
CA GLU A 188 -19.41 1.65 14.17
C GLU A 188 -18.65 2.12 12.93
N LEU A 189 -18.44 1.24 11.95
CA LEU A 189 -17.92 1.60 10.63
C LEU A 189 -18.83 2.61 9.90
N ASP A 190 -20.14 2.35 9.85
CA ASP A 190 -21.11 3.24 9.21
C ASP A 190 -21.07 4.65 9.83
N LYS A 191 -20.96 4.71 11.17
CA LYS A 191 -20.79 5.97 11.90
C LYS A 191 -19.48 6.66 11.51
N ARG A 192 -18.38 5.91 11.43
CA ARG A 192 -17.08 6.45 11.04
C ARG A 192 -17.10 7.05 9.63
N LEU A 193 -17.70 6.34 8.67
CA LEU A 193 -17.86 6.81 7.29
C LEU A 193 -18.73 8.08 7.23
N ALA A 194 -19.84 8.10 7.97
CA ALA A 194 -20.69 9.28 8.06
C ALA A 194 -19.97 10.49 8.70
N ASP A 195 -19.10 10.26 9.69
CA ASP A 195 -18.26 11.32 10.27
C ASP A 195 -17.27 11.88 9.24
N MET A 196 -16.61 11.01 8.47
CA MET A 196 -15.65 11.41 7.43
C MET A 196 -16.30 12.16 6.27
N GLU A 197 -17.49 11.72 5.84
CA GLU A 197 -18.29 12.44 4.84
C GLU A 197 -18.63 13.84 5.33
N ARG A 198 -19.10 13.98 6.58
CA ARG A 198 -19.45 15.27 7.18
C ARG A 198 -18.23 16.20 7.34
N SER A 199 -17.05 15.67 7.62
CA SER A 199 -15.82 16.47 7.71
C SER A 199 -15.22 16.83 6.35
N GLY A 200 -15.76 16.32 5.24
CA GLY A 200 -15.21 16.54 3.89
C GLY A 200 -13.88 15.83 3.66
N THR A 201 -13.54 14.84 4.50
CA THR A 201 -12.32 14.02 4.37
C THR A 201 -12.54 12.78 3.53
N MET A 202 -13.69 12.68 2.85
CA MET A 202 -14.01 11.60 1.93
C MET A 202 -14.11 12.17 0.51
N LEU A 203 -13.28 11.66 -0.39
CA LEU A 203 -13.23 12.05 -1.81
C LEU A 203 -14.15 11.19 -2.69
N GLY A 204 -14.64 10.09 -2.13
CA GLY A 204 -15.59 9.16 -2.73
C GLY A 204 -15.79 7.92 -1.86
N PRO A 205 -16.59 6.93 -2.32
CA PRO A 205 -17.05 5.81 -1.49
C PRO A 205 -15.93 4.99 -0.82
N ASN A 206 -14.73 5.00 -1.38
CA ASN A 206 -13.57 4.21 -0.94
C ASN A 206 -12.28 5.04 -0.83
N PHE A 207 -12.35 6.38 -0.95
CA PHE A 207 -11.17 7.24 -1.00
C PHE A 207 -11.27 8.36 0.03
N PHE A 208 -10.21 8.53 0.82
CA PHE A 208 -10.14 9.39 1.99
C PHE A 208 -8.82 10.20 2.00
#